data_AF-A0A8T4I7D0-F1
#
_entry.id   AF-A0A8T4I7D0-F1
#
_cell.length_a   1.000
_cell.length_b   1.000
_cell.length_c   1.000
_cell.angle_alpha   90.00
_cell.angle_beta   90.00
_cell.angle_gamma   90.00
#
_symmetry.space_group_name_H-M   'P 1'
#
loop_
_entity.id
_entity.type
_entity.pdbx_description
1 polymer ?
#
loop_
_entity_poly.entity_id
_entity_poly.type
_entity_poly.pdbx_seq_one_letter_code
_entity_poly.pdbx_strand_id
1 'polypeptide(L)' 'MNRITAASLLAAYIATIPAANWLVDPYGAVPVGPGLLAPAGVYAVGVALVLRDLAREAAGR' A
#
# COMPACT_ATOMS: atom_id res chain seq x y z
N MET A 1 -3.24 -9.75 19.13
CA MET A 1 -2.82 -8.36 18.90
C MET A 1 -3.71 -7.42 19.73
N ASN A 2 -3.21 -6.29 20.24
CA ASN A 2 -4.07 -5.33 20.94
C ASN A 2 -4.79 -4.39 19.93
N ARG A 3 -5.88 -3.74 20.35
CA ARG A 3 -6.69 -2.86 19.46
C ARG A 3 -5.89 -1.69 18.90
N ILE A 4 -4.86 -1.24 19.61
CA ILE A 4 -3.97 -0.15 19.20
C ILE A 4 -3.12 -0.58 17.99
N THR A 5 -2.56 -1.78 18.01
CA THR A 5 -1.81 -2.34 16.87
C THR A 5 -2.68 -2.49 15.63
N ALA A 6 -3.93 -2.94 15.79
CA ALA A 6 -4.86 -3.04 14.66
C ALA A 6 -5.14 -1.65 14.04
N ALA A 7 -5.37 -0.64 14.89
CA ALA A 7 -5.59 0.73 14.44
C ALA A 7 -4.36 1.33 13.76
N SER A 8 -3.15 1.08 14.28
CA SER A 8 -1.91 1.59 13.68
C SER A 8 -1.61 0.95 12.33
N LEU A 9 -1.83 -0.37 12.20
CA LEU A 9 -1.68 -1.07 10.92
C LEU A 9 -2.71 -0.59 9.89
N LEU A 10 -3.95 -0.34 10.31
CA LEU A 10 -4.98 0.23 9.45
C LEU A 10 -4.62 1.65 8.99
N ALA A 11 -4.13 2.50 9.89
CA ALA A 11 -3.68 3.84 9.53
C ALA A 11 -2.51 3.80 8.54
N ALA A 12 -1.55 2.91 8.76
CA ALA A 12 -0.43 2.70 7.83
C ALA A 12 -0.92 2.19 6.47
N TYR A 13 -1.88 1.27 6.44
CA TYR A 13 -2.51 0.80 5.21
C TYR A 13 -3.19 1.94 4.45
N ILE A 14 -3.94 2.81 5.14
CA ILE A 14 -4.58 3.98 4.50
C ILE A 14 -3.52 4.96 3.97
N ALA A 15 -2.41 5.13 4.70
CA ALA A 15 -1.32 6.01 4.29
C ALA A 15 -0.63 5.56 2.99
N THR A 16 -0.79 4.31 2.54
CA THR A 16 -0.28 3.89 1.23
C THR A 16 -1.00 4.58 0.07
N ILE A 17 -2.22 5.10 0.26
CA ILE A 17 -2.99 5.81 -0.79
C ILE A 17 -2.32 7.15 -1.16
N PRO A 18 -2.13 8.12 -0.24
CA PRO A 18 -1.45 9.36 -0.58
C PRO A 18 0.02 9.12 -0.96
N ALA A 19 0.68 8.11 -0.39
CA ALA A 19 2.04 7.74 -0.79
C ALA A 19 2.09 7.25 -2.25
N ALA A 20 1.14 6.39 -2.66
CA ALA A 20 1.04 5.92 -4.04
C ALA A 20 0.76 7.07 -5.01
N ASN A 21 -0.13 8.01 -4.64
CA ASN A 21 -0.40 9.20 -5.44
C ASN A 21 0.84 10.10 -5.57
N TRP A 22 1.56 10.31 -4.46
CA TRP A 22 2.80 11.09 -4.49
C TRP A 22 3.88 10.47 -5.39
N LEU A 23 3.96 9.13 -5.47
CA LEU A 23 4.89 8.46 -6.39
C LEU A 23 4.57 8.72 -7.86
N VAL A 24 3.31 8.99 -8.21
CA VAL A 24 2.93 9.25 -9.61
C VAL A 24 3.48 10.59 -10.10
N ASP A 25 3.61 11.60 -9.25
CA ASP A 25 4.09 12.93 -9.67
C ASP A 25 5.55 12.93 -10.19
N PRO A 26 6.56 12.42 -9.47
CA PRO A 26 7.95 12.42 -9.93
C PRO A 26 8.27 11.29 -10.91
N TYR A 27 7.52 10.18 -10.91
CA TYR A 27 7.88 8.97 -11.67
C TYR A 27 6.89 8.63 -12.80
N GLY A 28 5.68 9.18 -12.81
CA GLY A 28 4.69 8.95 -13.86
C GLY A 28 4.35 7.47 -14.06
N ALA A 29 4.42 7.02 -15.31
CA ALA A 29 4.22 5.62 -15.68
C ALA A 29 5.56 4.86 -15.72
N VAL A 30 5.59 3.68 -15.12
CA VAL A 30 6.77 2.81 -14.99
C VAL A 30 6.53 1.45 -15.68
N PRO A 31 7.57 0.84 -16.27
CA PRO A 31 7.47 -0.47 -16.88
C PRO A 31 7.29 -1.56 -15.83
N VAL A 32 6.29 -2.42 -16.02
CA VAL A 32 5.97 -3.54 -15.09
C VAL A 32 6.05 -4.91 -15.75
N GLY A 33 6.31 -4.94 -17.05
CA GLY A 33 6.43 -6.14 -17.87
C GLY A 33 6.62 -5.79 -19.35
N PRO A 34 6.75 -6.79 -20.23
CA PRO A 34 6.97 -6.55 -21.66
C PRO A 34 5.80 -5.76 -22.27
N GLY A 35 6.06 -4.52 -22.70
CA GLY A 35 5.04 -3.63 -23.30
C GLY A 35 3.97 -3.12 -22.33
N LEU A 36 4.12 -3.36 -21.02
CA LEU A 36 3.15 -2.94 -20.00
C LEU A 36 3.68 -1.78 -19.18
N LEU A 37 2.88 -0.72 -19.08
CA LEU A 37 3.12 0.43 -18.22
C LEU A 37 2.06 0.48 -17.13
N ALA A 38 2.46 0.84 -15.92
CA ALA A 38 1.55 1.12 -14.82
C ALA A 38 1.96 2.44 -14.14
N PRO A 39 1.05 3.14 -13.46
CA PRO A 39 1.43 4.29 -12.63
C PRO A 39 2.45 3.87 -11.56
N ALA A 40 3.40 4.74 -11.24
CA ALA A 40 4.43 4.48 -10.23
C ALA A 40 3.89 4.15 -8.83
N GLY A 41 2.62 4.50 -8.56
CA GLY A 41 1.90 4.02 -7.38
C GLY A 41 1.87 2.49 -7.22
N VAL A 42 2.13 1.72 -8.28
CA VAL A 42 2.22 0.25 -8.22
C VAL A 42 3.32 -0.24 -7.27
N TYR A 43 4.37 0.55 -7.03
CA TYR A 43 5.41 0.22 -6.06
C TYR A 43 4.87 0.10 -4.63
N ALA A 44 3.76 0.77 -4.32
CA ALA A 44 3.12 0.70 -3.01
C ALA A 44 2.24 -0.56 -2.82
N VAL A 45 1.93 -1.32 -3.88
CA VAL A 45 1.00 -2.47 -3.83
C VAL A 45 1.45 -3.53 -2.83
N GLY A 46 2.73 -3.92 -2.86
CA GLY A 46 3.25 -4.94 -1.95
C GLY A 46 3.07 -4.55 -0.49
N VAL A 47 3.44 -3.30 -0.16
CA VAL A 47 3.29 -2.74 1.19
C VAL A 47 1.81 -2.68 1.60
N ALA A 48 0.93 -2.22 0.69
CA ALA A 48 -0.49 -2.14 0.95
C ALA A 48 -1.12 -3.50 1.25
N LEU A 49 -0.77 -4.55 0.49
CA LEU A 49 -1.29 -5.90 0.69
C LEU A 49 -0.82 -6.49 2.04
N VAL A 50 0.46 -6.33 2.38
CA VAL A 50 1.00 -6.80 3.67
C VAL A 50 0.33 -6.08 4.84
N LEU A 51 0.22 -4.74 4.79
CA LEU A 51 -0.42 -3.97 5.85
C LEU A 51 -1.91 -4.30 6.01
N ARG A 52 -2.61 -4.54 4.90
CA ARG A 52 -4.01 -5.00 4.91
C ARG A 52 -4.15 -6.33 5.63
N ASP A 53 -3.29 -7.29 5.32
CA ASP A 53 -3.38 -8.63 5.87
C ASP A 53 -3.00 -8.63 7.36
N LEU A 54 -1.95 -7.89 7.74
CA LEU A 54 -1.57 -7.68 9.15
C LEU A 54 -2.67 -6.94 9.94
N ALA A 55 -3.31 -5.93 9.35
CA ALA A 55 -4.40 -5.19 10.01
C ALA A 55 -5.62 -6.10 10.28
N ARG A 56 -5.92 -7.01 9.35
CA ARG A 56 -6.99 -8.01 9.52
C ARG A 56 -6.65 -8.99 10.63
N GLU A 57 -5.48 -9.61 10.57
CA GLU A 57 -4.99 -10.53 11.60
C GLU A 57 -4.97 -9.86 12.98
N ALA A 58 -4.54 -8.60 13.05
CA ALA A 58 -4.55 -7.79 14.26
C ALA A 58 -5.96 -7.51 14.81
N ALA A 59 -6.95 -7.37 13.92
CA ALA A 59 -8.34 -7.15 14.27
C ALA A 59 -9.10 -8.45 14.62
N GLY A 60 -8.46 -9.62 14.48
CA GLY A 60 -9.05 -10.93 14.78
C GLY A 60 -9.99 -11.45 13.69
N ARG A 61 -9.78 -11.06 12.43
CA ARG A 61 -10.52 -11.53 11.24
C ARG A 61 -9.57 -11.81 10.08
#